data_AF-A0A817KRA6-F1
#
_entry.id   AF-A0A817KRA6-F1
#
_cell.length_a   1.000
_cell.length_b   1.000
_cell.length_c   1.000
_cell.angle_alpha   90.00
_cell.angle_beta   90.00
_cell.angle_gamma   90.00
#
_symmetry.space_group_name_H-M   'P 1'
#
loop_
_entity.id
_entity.type
_entity.pdbx_description
1 polymer ?
#
loop_
_entity_poly.entity_id
_entity_poly.type
_entity_poly.pdbx_seq_one_letter_code
_entity_poly.pdbx_strand_id
1 'polypeptide(L)'
;SLELVAHQWHIVNMGYLLIGLGFFLICIIQELTSLYELYSSNEQNNIAHEQLMNDSMTSHHHHQLGRLVTLVFALGTHNFFDGILIGGQTKDITTLWLLLGAICFHMSLVAFSVTLRLLIDNENYIRVFCAMSIWTLMGPVGVFVSLLISSDSSGLNLVNGILQCLSAGVFIYITFIDMIYDDLIKRKSYPFANIILIFGGFFIIVLTSLRHEHAH
;
A
#
# COMPACT_ATOMS: atom_id res chain seq x y z
N SER A 1 8.79 -10.31 -35.33
CA SER A 1 10.00 -9.58 -34.90
C SER A 1 9.95 -8.05 -35.13
N LEU A 2 8.76 -7.43 -35.22
CA LEU A 2 8.59 -5.98 -35.03
C LEU A 2 7.23 -5.73 -34.38
N GLU A 3 6.21 -6.50 -34.79
CA GLU A 3 4.92 -6.61 -34.09
C GLU A 3 5.04 -7.16 -32.65
N LEU A 4 5.90 -8.14 -32.39
CA LEU A 4 6.19 -8.63 -31.04
C LEU A 4 6.79 -7.53 -30.15
N VAL A 5 7.70 -6.72 -30.70
CA VAL A 5 8.32 -5.60 -29.98
C VAL A 5 7.30 -4.51 -29.73
N ALA A 6 6.47 -4.17 -30.72
CA ALA A 6 5.38 -3.20 -30.58
C ALA A 6 4.33 -3.65 -29.56
N HIS A 7 3.91 -4.91 -29.61
CA HIS A 7 2.96 -5.51 -28.65
C HIS A 7 3.53 -5.49 -27.23
N GLN A 8 4.81 -5.83 -27.06
CA GLN A 8 5.48 -5.76 -25.77
C GLN A 8 5.64 -4.32 -25.26
N TRP A 9 5.91 -3.37 -26.16
CA TRP A 9 5.91 -1.94 -25.86
C TRP A 9 4.54 -1.44 -25.37
N HIS A 10 3.46 -1.85 -26.02
CA HIS A 10 2.10 -1.50 -25.60
C HIS A 10 1.74 -2.10 -24.23
N ILE A 11 2.13 -3.36 -23.97
CA ILE A 11 1.92 -4.00 -22.66
C ILE A 11 2.69 -3.23 -21.56
N VAL A 12 3.95 -2.88 -21.81
CA VAL A 12 4.78 -2.16 -20.85
C VAL A 12 4.21 -0.76 -20.56
N ASN A 13 3.78 -0.03 -21.59
CA ASN A 13 3.13 1.28 -21.42
C ASN A 13 1.81 1.18 -20.65
N MET A 14 0.99 0.16 -20.93
CA MET A 14 -0.23 -0.12 -20.18
C MET A 14 0.08 -0.42 -18.70
N GLY A 15 1.15 -1.16 -18.42
CA GLY A 15 1.63 -1.42 -17.07
C GLY A 15 1.98 -0.13 -16.31
N TYR A 16 2.72 0.79 -16.93
CA TYR A 16 3.05 2.09 -16.31
C TYR A 16 1.80 2.94 -16.04
N LEU A 17 0.82 2.93 -16.95
CA LEU A 17 -0.44 3.63 -16.75
C LEU A 17 -1.24 3.05 -15.57
N LEU A 18 -1.27 1.72 -15.43
CA LEU A 18 -1.91 1.04 -14.30
C LEU A 18 -1.20 1.31 -12.97
N ILE A 19 0.13 1.36 -12.96
CA ILE A 19 0.91 1.79 -11.78
C ILE A 19 0.55 3.23 -11.41
N GLY A 20 0.49 4.13 -12.40
CA GLY A 20 0.07 5.51 -12.19
C GLY A 20 -1.35 5.60 -11.62
N LEU A 21 -2.29 4.82 -12.15
CA LEU A 21 -3.68 4.76 -11.65
C LEU A 21 -3.74 4.31 -10.18
N GLY A 22 -2.98 3.28 -9.80
CA GLY A 22 -2.90 2.84 -8.41
C GLY A 22 -2.35 3.92 -7.48
N PHE A 23 -1.33 4.65 -7.92
CA PHE A 23 -0.77 5.78 -7.17
C PHE A 23 -1.77 6.93 -6.99
N PHE A 24 -2.40 7.37 -8.08
CA PHE A 24 -3.36 8.48 -8.03
C PHE A 24 -4.65 8.12 -7.29
N LEU A 25 -5.08 6.85 -7.30
CA LEU A 25 -6.21 6.38 -6.52
C LEU A 25 -6.01 6.70 -5.03
N ILE A 26 -4.86 6.35 -4.47
CA ILE A 26 -4.59 6.63 -3.05
C ILE A 26 -4.39 8.13 -2.81
N CYS A 27 -3.78 8.85 -3.75
CA CYS A 27 -3.65 10.31 -3.67
C CYS A 27 -5.01 11.01 -3.58
N ILE A 28 -5.98 10.61 -4.42
CA ILE A 28 -7.34 11.15 -4.38
C ILE A 28 -8.01 10.79 -3.05
N ILE A 29 -7.83 9.57 -2.54
CA ILE A 29 -8.42 9.16 -1.26
C ILE A 29 -7.82 9.93 -0.09
N GLN A 30 -6.51 10.18 -0.10
CA GLN A 30 -5.86 11.03 0.89
C GLN A 30 -6.45 12.45 0.85
N GLU A 31 -6.61 13.02 -0.34
CA GLU A 31 -7.17 14.36 -0.51
C GLU A 31 -8.64 14.43 -0.08
N LEU A 32 -9.44 13.42 -0.39
CA LEU A 32 -10.83 13.34 0.07
C LEU A 32 -10.90 13.20 1.60
N THR A 33 -9.99 12.44 2.19
CA THR A 33 -9.91 12.27 3.65
C THR A 33 -9.51 13.57 4.34
N SER A 34 -8.51 14.29 3.80
CA SER A 34 -8.11 15.59 4.34
C SER A 34 -9.21 16.64 4.20
N LEU A 35 -9.94 16.65 3.08
CA LEU A 35 -11.09 17.52 2.86
C LEU A 35 -12.24 17.21 3.82
N TYR A 36 -12.54 15.92 4.03
CA TYR A 36 -13.56 15.50 4.98
C TYR A 36 -13.22 15.92 6.41
N GLU A 37 -11.96 15.80 6.83
CA GLU A 37 -11.50 16.23 8.15
C GLU A 37 -11.58 17.75 8.32
N LEU A 38 -11.20 18.50 7.29
CA LEU A 38 -11.30 19.96 7.30
C LEU A 38 -12.76 20.42 7.38
N TYR A 39 -13.66 19.74 6.65
CA TYR A 39 -15.09 19.99 6.72
C TYR A 39 -15.65 19.69 8.12
N SER A 40 -15.35 18.50 8.67
CA SER A 40 -15.82 18.06 9.98
C SER A 40 -15.31 18.96 11.12
N SER A 41 -14.05 19.39 11.05
CA SER A 41 -13.49 20.35 12.01
C SER A 41 -14.20 21.71 11.94
N ASN A 42 -14.52 22.20 10.73
CA ASN A 42 -15.20 23.48 10.56
C ASN A 42 -16.66 23.45 11.05
N GLU A 43 -17.36 22.33 10.82
CA GLU A 43 -18.70 22.11 11.37
C GLU A 43 -18.70 22.07 12.91
N GLN A 44 -17.75 21.34 13.51
CA GLN A 44 -17.56 21.29 14.97
C GLN A 44 -17.25 22.68 15.55
N ASN A 45 -16.40 23.47 14.88
CA ASN A 45 -16.04 24.83 15.29
C ASN A 45 -17.22 25.80 15.23
N ASN A 46 -18.08 25.70 14.21
CA ASN A 46 -19.29 26.52 14.13
C ASN A 46 -20.29 26.20 15.24
N ILE A 47 -20.36 24.94 15.68
CA ILE A 47 -21.20 24.51 16.81
C ILE A 47 -20.54 24.89 18.17
N ALA A 48 -19.22 24.81 18.28
CA ALA A 48 -18.46 25.15 19.47
C ALA A 48 -18.28 26.67 19.67
N HIS A 49 -18.50 27.50 18.65
CA HIS A 49 -18.47 28.97 18.79
C HIS A 49 -19.54 29.52 19.74
N GLU A 50 -20.49 28.69 20.20
CA GLU A 50 -21.48 28.96 21.24
C GLU A 50 -21.04 28.51 22.66
N GLN A 51 -19.97 27.72 22.82
CA GLN A 51 -19.48 27.25 24.14
C GLN A 51 -17.94 27.28 24.23
N LEU A 52 -17.44 28.18 25.09
CA LEU A 52 -16.03 28.57 25.19
C LEU A 52 -15.02 27.45 25.50
N MET A 53 -13.89 27.56 24.78
CA MET A 53 -12.48 27.28 25.13
C MET A 53 -12.11 25.91 25.72
N ASN A 54 -11.75 24.96 24.85
CA ASN A 54 -10.74 23.93 25.14
C ASN A 54 -9.96 23.42 23.90
N ASP A 55 -9.94 24.17 22.79
CA ASP A 55 -9.80 23.58 21.44
C ASP A 55 -8.38 23.52 20.84
N SER A 56 -7.32 23.73 21.62
CA SER A 56 -5.94 23.62 21.08
C SER A 56 -5.39 22.19 21.02
N MET A 57 -6.09 21.20 21.58
CA MET A 57 -5.66 19.78 21.59
C MET A 57 -6.39 18.88 20.57
N THR A 58 -7.58 19.28 20.10
CA THR A 58 -8.46 18.51 19.21
C THR A 58 -8.02 18.54 17.74
N SER A 59 -7.54 19.70 17.25
CA SER A 59 -7.11 19.90 15.85
C SER A 59 -5.98 18.95 15.42
N HIS A 60 -5.01 18.66 16.30
CA HIS A 60 -3.92 17.71 16.01
C HIS A 60 -4.40 16.25 15.87
N HIS A 61 -5.48 15.88 16.56
CA HIS A 61 -5.96 14.51 16.60
C HIS A 61 -6.74 14.10 15.34
N HIS A 62 -7.33 15.07 14.63
CA HIS A 62 -8.05 14.83 13.38
C HIS A 62 -7.08 14.45 12.26
N HIS A 63 -6.06 15.25 11.98
CA HIS A 63 -5.09 14.96 10.89
C HIS A 63 -4.39 13.59 11.04
N GLN A 64 -4.22 13.11 12.27
CA GLN A 64 -3.63 11.81 12.57
C GLN A 64 -4.56 10.64 12.18
N LEU A 65 -5.87 10.81 12.39
CA LEU A 65 -6.87 9.79 12.06
C LEU A 65 -6.98 9.57 10.55
N GLY A 66 -7.00 10.64 9.76
CA GLY A 66 -7.13 10.56 8.32
C GLY A 66 -5.96 9.88 7.67
N ARG A 67 -4.75 10.18 8.15
CA ARG A 67 -3.54 9.47 7.70
C ARG A 67 -3.59 7.99 8.05
N LEU A 68 -4.05 7.63 9.26
CA LEU A 68 -4.23 6.23 9.65
C LEU A 68 -5.26 5.52 8.76
N VAL A 69 -6.38 6.17 8.44
CA VAL A 69 -7.43 5.62 7.56
C VAL A 69 -6.90 5.41 6.15
N THR A 70 -6.22 6.40 5.56
CA THR A 70 -5.60 6.24 4.24
C THR A 70 -4.56 5.13 4.23
N LEU A 71 -3.72 5.05 5.27
CA LEU A 71 -2.70 4.00 5.41
C LEU A 71 -3.34 2.60 5.45
N VAL A 72 -4.39 2.41 6.26
CA VAL A 72 -5.11 1.12 6.35
C VAL A 72 -5.80 0.79 5.03
N PHE A 73 -6.40 1.77 4.38
CA PHE A 73 -7.03 1.58 3.07
C PHE A 73 -6.00 1.19 2.01
N ALA A 74 -4.88 1.90 1.93
CA ALA A 74 -3.84 1.66 0.94
C ALA A 74 -3.19 0.28 1.17
N LEU A 75 -2.76 -0.03 2.40
CA LEU A 75 -2.22 -1.35 2.73
C LEU A 75 -3.27 -2.46 2.55
N GLY A 76 -4.53 -2.17 2.88
CA GLY A 76 -5.68 -3.06 2.70
C GLY A 76 -5.90 -3.44 1.23
N THR A 77 -5.94 -2.45 0.33
CA THR A 77 -6.10 -2.69 -1.11
C THR A 77 -4.92 -3.46 -1.70
N HIS A 78 -3.69 -3.15 -1.29
CA HIS A 78 -2.49 -3.91 -1.66
C HIS A 78 -2.60 -5.39 -1.25
N ASN A 79 -2.93 -5.65 0.03
CA ASN A 79 -3.10 -7.01 0.55
C ASN A 79 -4.29 -7.75 -0.09
N PHE A 80 -5.37 -7.04 -0.40
CA PHE A 80 -6.53 -7.60 -1.10
C PHE A 80 -6.16 -8.09 -2.51
N PHE A 81 -5.40 -7.29 -3.27
CA PHE A 81 -4.94 -7.68 -4.61
C PHE A 81 -3.98 -8.87 -4.57
N ASP A 82 -3.07 -8.92 -3.59
CA ASP A 82 -2.20 -10.08 -3.38
C ASP A 82 -3.00 -11.34 -3.01
N GLY A 83 -4.04 -11.20 -2.20
CA GLY A 83 -4.97 -12.28 -1.90
C GLY A 83 -5.68 -12.82 -3.15
N ILE A 84 -6.13 -11.94 -4.04
CA ILE A 84 -6.75 -12.36 -5.31
C ILE A 84 -5.77 -13.14 -6.16
N LEU A 85 -4.52 -12.65 -6.25
CA LEU A 85 -3.45 -13.29 -7.00
C LEU A 85 -3.20 -14.71 -6.49
N ILE A 86 -3.06 -14.90 -5.16
CA ILE A 86 -2.86 -16.21 -4.54
C ILE A 86 -4.04 -17.14 -4.85
N GLY A 87 -5.28 -16.66 -4.65
CA GLY A 87 -6.49 -17.46 -4.88
C GLY A 87 -6.66 -17.92 -6.34
N GLY A 88 -6.03 -17.23 -7.30
CA GLY A 88 -6.04 -17.60 -8.72
C GLY A 88 -5.00 -18.67 -9.08
N GLN A 89 -3.98 -18.90 -8.24
CA GLN A 89 -2.88 -19.84 -8.49
C GLN A 89 -3.13 -21.24 -7.91
N THR A 90 -4.35 -21.77 -8.07
CA THR A 90 -4.77 -23.04 -7.45
C THR A 90 -4.25 -24.31 -8.16
N LYS A 91 -3.73 -24.19 -9.39
CA LYS A 91 -3.33 -25.34 -10.20
C LYS A 91 -1.90 -25.84 -9.93
N ASP A 92 -1.02 -24.99 -9.43
CA ASP A 92 0.37 -25.34 -9.13
C ASP A 92 0.68 -25.14 -7.65
N ILE A 93 0.68 -26.24 -6.90
CA ILE A 93 0.87 -26.22 -5.45
C ILE A 93 2.29 -25.76 -5.07
N THR A 94 3.29 -25.99 -5.92
CA THR A 94 4.68 -25.60 -5.64
C THR A 94 4.81 -24.09 -5.74
N THR A 95 4.29 -23.51 -6.83
CA THR A 95 4.23 -22.06 -7.02
C THR A 95 3.43 -21.39 -5.91
N LEU A 96 2.31 -21.98 -5.47
CA LEU A 96 1.49 -21.46 -4.37
C LEU A 96 2.25 -21.41 -3.04
N TRP A 97 2.97 -22.47 -2.67
CA TRP A 97 3.78 -22.48 -1.44
C TRP A 97 4.93 -21.47 -1.48
N LEU A 98 5.59 -21.34 -2.64
CA LEU A 98 6.65 -20.36 -2.82
C LEU A 98 6.10 -18.92 -2.70
N LEU A 99 4.97 -18.65 -3.35
CA LEU A 99 4.31 -17.35 -3.32
C LEU A 99 3.85 -17.01 -1.90
N LEU A 100 3.24 -17.96 -1.19
CA LEU A 100 2.82 -17.78 0.19
C LEU A 100 4.01 -17.49 1.11
N GLY A 101 5.12 -18.22 0.97
CA GLY A 101 6.34 -17.99 1.75
C GLY A 101 6.95 -16.61 1.51
N ALA A 102 7.05 -16.20 0.24
CA ALA A 102 7.51 -14.86 -0.13
C ALA A 102 6.57 -13.77 0.42
N ILE A 103 5.26 -14.03 0.41
CA ILE A 103 4.25 -13.11 0.91
C ILE A 103 4.33 -12.95 2.43
N CYS A 104 4.37 -14.05 3.17
CA CYS A 104 4.54 -14.03 4.62
C CYS A 104 5.79 -13.26 5.05
N PHE A 105 6.90 -13.45 4.34
CA PHE A 105 8.14 -12.74 4.65
C PHE A 105 7.98 -11.23 4.47
N HIS A 106 7.53 -10.75 3.31
CA HIS A 106 7.40 -9.31 3.10
C HIS A 106 6.31 -8.69 3.99
N MET A 107 5.21 -9.40 4.24
CA MET A 107 4.15 -8.92 5.12
C MET A 107 4.61 -8.74 6.55
N SER A 108 5.48 -9.63 7.05
CA SER A 108 6.06 -9.46 8.39
C SER A 108 6.91 -8.19 8.50
N LEU A 109 7.69 -7.87 7.46
CA LEU A 109 8.53 -6.66 7.42
C LEU A 109 7.68 -5.39 7.34
N VAL A 110 6.64 -5.40 6.50
CA VAL A 110 5.70 -4.27 6.38
C VAL A 110 4.93 -4.08 7.69
N ALA A 111 4.40 -5.16 8.27
CA ALA A 111 3.66 -5.10 9.52
C ALA A 111 4.50 -4.55 10.66
N PHE A 112 5.75 -5.01 10.76
CA PHE A 112 6.70 -4.52 11.75
C PHE A 112 6.98 -3.02 11.56
N SER A 113 7.33 -2.60 10.33
CA SER A 113 7.68 -1.20 10.03
C SER A 113 6.52 -0.25 10.26
N VAL A 114 5.32 -0.60 9.80
CA VAL A 114 4.10 0.20 9.96
C VAL A 114 3.69 0.27 11.42
N THR A 115 3.70 -0.85 12.15
CA THR A 115 3.35 -0.85 13.58
C THR A 115 4.33 0.02 14.36
N LEU A 116 5.64 -0.15 14.15
CA LEU A 116 6.65 0.68 14.80
C LEU A 116 6.45 2.17 14.52
N ARG A 117 6.15 2.53 13.28
CA ARG A 117 5.86 3.92 12.91
C ARG A 117 4.65 4.47 13.67
N LEU A 118 3.55 3.73 13.70
CA LEU A 118 2.35 4.16 14.43
C LEU A 118 2.61 4.30 15.93
N LEU A 119 3.43 3.42 16.52
CA LEU A 119 3.83 3.51 17.92
C LEU A 119 4.73 4.71 18.21
N ILE A 120 5.69 5.02 17.32
CA ILE A 120 6.54 6.23 17.41
C ILE A 120 5.68 7.50 17.32
N ASP A 121 4.55 7.43 16.62
CA ASP A 121 3.62 8.54 16.43
C ASP A 121 2.68 8.75 17.62
N ASN A 122 2.85 7.96 18.68
CA ASN A 122 1.99 7.91 19.85
C ASN A 122 0.52 7.62 19.49
N GLU A 123 0.28 6.87 18.41
CA GLU A 123 -1.06 6.41 18.10
C GLU A 123 -1.59 5.46 19.18
N ASN A 124 -2.89 5.52 19.42
CA ASN A 124 -3.52 4.67 20.42
C ASN A 124 -3.37 3.19 20.04
N TYR A 125 -2.81 2.37 20.95
CA TYR A 125 -2.60 0.94 20.75
C TYR A 125 -3.84 0.18 20.25
N ILE A 126 -5.03 0.55 20.71
CA ILE A 126 -6.30 -0.05 20.27
C ILE A 126 -6.56 0.29 18.80
N ARG A 127 -6.34 1.55 18.40
CA ARG A 127 -6.49 1.98 17.00
C ARG A 127 -5.49 1.26 16.10
N VAL A 128 -4.23 1.14 16.54
CA VAL A 128 -3.20 0.39 15.81
C VAL A 128 -3.60 -1.07 15.66
N PHE A 129 -4.04 -1.72 16.74
CA PHE A 129 -4.48 -3.12 16.68
C PHE A 129 -5.68 -3.33 15.74
N CYS A 130 -6.70 -2.46 15.82
CA CYS A 130 -7.84 -2.51 14.92
C CYS A 130 -7.43 -2.28 13.45
N ALA A 131 -6.60 -1.27 13.20
CA ALA A 131 -6.06 -0.95 11.88
C ALA A 131 -5.32 -2.15 11.26
N MET A 132 -4.40 -2.76 12.01
CA MET A 132 -3.63 -3.92 11.53
C MET A 132 -4.49 -5.17 11.36
N SER A 133 -5.52 -5.35 12.18
CA SER A 133 -6.48 -6.44 12.03
C SER A 133 -7.28 -6.28 10.74
N ILE A 134 -7.79 -5.08 10.45
CA ILE A 134 -8.53 -4.79 9.21
C ILE A 134 -7.63 -5.02 8.00
N TRP A 135 -6.40 -4.50 8.03
CA TRP A 135 -5.43 -4.71 6.95
C TRP A 135 -5.17 -6.20 6.69
N THR A 136 -4.92 -6.99 7.75
CA THR A 136 -4.63 -8.43 7.62
C THR A 136 -5.81 -9.20 7.05
N LEU A 137 -7.04 -8.86 7.43
CA LEU A 137 -8.26 -9.52 6.95
C LEU A 137 -8.51 -9.31 5.44
N MET A 138 -7.97 -8.25 4.83
CA MET A 138 -8.16 -8.01 3.40
C MET A 138 -7.53 -9.10 2.52
N GLY A 139 -6.43 -9.71 2.94
CA GLY A 139 -5.77 -10.81 2.21
C GLY A 139 -6.68 -12.05 2.06
N PRO A 140 -7.17 -12.64 3.17
CA PRO A 140 -8.15 -13.74 3.12
C PRO A 140 -9.42 -13.38 2.34
N VAL A 141 -9.91 -12.14 2.45
CA VAL A 141 -11.05 -11.67 1.65
C VAL A 141 -10.73 -11.69 0.16
N GLY A 142 -9.53 -11.26 -0.26
CA GLY A 142 -9.06 -11.36 -1.64
C GLY A 142 -8.99 -12.80 -2.15
N VAL A 143 -8.45 -13.72 -1.35
CA VAL A 143 -8.41 -15.15 -1.69
C VAL A 143 -9.83 -15.70 -1.88
N PHE A 144 -10.73 -15.40 -0.95
CA PHE A 144 -12.12 -15.86 -1.03
C PHE A 144 -12.82 -15.33 -2.28
N VAL A 145 -12.67 -14.04 -2.58
CA VAL A 145 -13.23 -13.41 -3.79
C VAL A 145 -12.68 -14.08 -5.05
N SER A 146 -11.38 -14.35 -5.11
CA SER A 146 -10.75 -15.00 -6.26
C SER A 146 -11.25 -16.43 -6.48
N LEU A 147 -11.49 -17.19 -5.41
CA LEU A 147 -12.07 -18.53 -5.49
C LEU A 147 -13.51 -18.51 -6.01
N LEU A 148 -14.32 -17.49 -5.67
CA LEU A 148 -15.67 -17.33 -6.20
C LEU A 148 -15.71 -16.99 -7.69
N ILE A 149 -14.69 -16.26 -8.18
CA ILE A 149 -14.61 -15.80 -9.58
C ILE A 149 -14.02 -16.89 -10.50
N SER A 150 -13.29 -17.87 -9.97
CA SER A 150 -12.42 -18.79 -10.72
C SER A 150 -13.13 -19.90 -11.54
N SER A 151 -14.31 -19.64 -12.12
CA SER A 151 -14.99 -20.60 -12.99
C SER A 151 -14.40 -20.72 -14.41
N ASP A 152 -13.66 -19.72 -14.91
CA ASP A 152 -13.05 -19.76 -16.25
C ASP A 152 -11.58 -19.30 -16.26
N SER A 153 -10.66 -20.20 -16.62
CA SER A 153 -9.21 -19.97 -16.51
C SER A 153 -8.59 -19.11 -17.62
N SER A 154 -9.36 -18.70 -18.62
CA SER A 154 -8.84 -18.05 -19.84
C SER A 154 -8.46 -16.57 -19.69
N GLY A 155 -8.69 -15.93 -18.52
CA GLY A 155 -8.36 -14.51 -18.28
C GLY A 155 -7.53 -14.21 -17.03
N LEU A 156 -7.24 -15.22 -16.20
CA LEU A 156 -6.64 -15.03 -14.87
C LEU A 156 -5.28 -14.31 -14.92
N ASN A 157 -4.42 -14.63 -15.89
CA ASN A 157 -3.09 -14.02 -15.99
C ASN A 157 -3.14 -12.52 -16.31
N LEU A 158 -4.09 -12.10 -17.15
CA LEU A 158 -4.26 -10.69 -17.48
C LEU A 158 -4.80 -9.90 -16.28
N VAL A 159 -5.81 -10.45 -15.59
CA VAL A 159 -6.37 -9.85 -14.38
C VAL A 159 -5.30 -9.73 -13.29
N ASN A 160 -4.53 -10.79 -13.08
CA ASN A 160 -3.41 -10.80 -12.13
C ASN A 160 -2.36 -9.72 -12.47
N GLY A 161 -1.99 -9.58 -13.74
CA GLY A 161 -1.06 -8.54 -14.19
C GLY A 161 -1.60 -7.12 -13.91
N ILE A 162 -2.89 -6.88 -14.19
CA ILE A 162 -3.53 -5.58 -13.92
C ILE A 162 -3.54 -5.27 -12.42
N LEU A 163 -3.97 -6.23 -11.61
CA LEU A 163 -4.03 -6.09 -10.15
C LEU A 163 -2.64 -5.85 -9.56
N GLN A 164 -1.61 -6.51 -10.09
CA GLN A 164 -0.24 -6.34 -9.61
C GLN A 164 0.35 -4.98 -9.99
N CYS A 165 0.05 -4.45 -11.17
CA CYS A 165 0.42 -3.08 -11.55
C CYS A 165 -0.27 -2.03 -10.65
N LEU A 166 -1.57 -2.19 -10.38
CA LEU A 166 -2.30 -1.32 -9.46
C LEU A 166 -1.72 -1.39 -8.04
N SER A 167 -1.48 -2.61 -7.55
CA SER A 167 -0.87 -2.90 -6.24
C SER A 167 0.51 -2.23 -6.10
N ALA A 168 1.34 -2.27 -7.15
CA ALA A 168 2.63 -1.59 -7.19
C ALA A 168 2.48 -0.07 -7.09
N GLY A 169 1.51 0.52 -7.78
CA GLY A 169 1.20 1.96 -7.67
C GLY A 169 0.80 2.39 -6.26
N VAL A 170 -0.07 1.61 -5.62
CA VAL A 170 -0.48 1.80 -4.21
C VAL A 170 0.75 1.74 -3.28
N PHE A 171 1.60 0.73 -3.45
CA PHE A 171 2.80 0.57 -2.62
C PHE A 171 3.81 1.72 -2.79
N ILE A 172 3.98 2.22 -4.02
CA ILE A 172 4.82 3.40 -4.30
C ILE A 172 4.29 4.62 -3.53
N TYR A 173 2.98 4.85 -3.53
CA TYR A 173 2.38 5.95 -2.78
C TYR A 173 2.68 5.82 -1.28
N ILE A 174 2.38 4.66 -0.68
CA ILE A 174 2.57 4.41 0.74
C ILE A 174 4.04 4.63 1.12
N THR A 175 4.96 4.11 0.31
CA THR A 175 6.39 4.17 0.63
C THR A 175 6.94 5.58 0.50
N PHE A 176 6.71 6.27 -0.63
CA PHE A 176 7.37 7.55 -0.89
C PHE A 176 6.65 8.75 -0.28
N ILE A 177 5.33 8.79 -0.37
CA ILE A 177 4.54 9.95 0.02
C ILE A 177 4.07 9.82 1.46
N ASP A 178 3.54 8.65 1.85
CA ASP A 178 3.06 8.50 3.21
C ASP A 178 4.21 8.28 4.20
N MET A 179 5.18 7.39 3.89
CA MET A 179 6.24 7.03 4.83
C MET A 179 7.49 7.94 4.71
N ILE A 180 8.12 8.00 3.53
CA ILE A 180 9.42 8.70 3.36
C ILE A 180 9.29 10.22 3.48
N TYR A 181 8.28 10.85 2.87
CA TYR A 181 8.12 12.31 2.91
C TYR A 181 7.93 12.83 4.34
N ASP A 182 7.07 12.17 5.12
CA ASP A 182 6.83 12.55 6.53
C ASP A 182 8.10 12.41 7.37
N ASP A 183 8.90 11.35 7.17
CA ASP A 183 10.11 11.13 7.96
C ASP A 183 11.27 12.04 7.57
N LEU A 184 11.47 12.31 6.27
CA LEU A 184 12.55 13.17 5.79
C LEU A 184 12.29 14.66 6.01
N ILE A 185 11.04 15.11 5.86
CA ILE A 185 10.71 16.54 5.83
C ILE A 185 10.15 17.02 7.17
N LYS A 186 9.27 16.25 7.82
CA LYS A 186 8.63 16.70 9.07
C LYS A 186 9.43 16.34 10.32
N ARG A 187 10.11 15.18 10.37
CA ARG A 187 10.79 14.70 11.59
C ARG A 187 12.27 15.07 11.73
N LYS A 188 12.89 15.66 10.70
CA LYS A 188 14.26 16.21 10.74
C LYS A 188 15.33 15.24 11.30
N SER A 189 15.16 13.93 11.12
CA SER A 189 16.03 12.90 11.69
C SER A 189 16.93 12.28 10.60
N TYR A 190 18.25 12.35 10.80
CA TYR A 190 19.34 11.77 9.98
C TYR A 190 19.04 11.49 8.48
N PRO A 191 18.82 12.53 7.64
CA PRO A 191 18.37 12.36 6.26
C PRO A 191 19.34 11.55 5.39
N PHE A 192 20.65 11.67 5.63
CA PHE A 192 21.67 10.95 4.84
C PHE A 192 21.68 9.44 5.09
N ALA A 193 21.43 8.99 6.33
CA ALA A 193 21.40 7.56 6.65
C ALA A 193 20.20 6.87 5.98
N ASN A 194 19.04 7.53 5.98
CA ASN A 194 17.83 7.03 5.32
C ASN A 194 18.02 6.93 3.79
N ILE A 195 18.66 7.93 3.19
CA ILE A 195 18.98 7.90 1.76
C ILE A 195 19.93 6.74 1.42
N ILE A 196 20.99 6.55 2.21
CA ILE A 196 21.94 5.44 2.01
C ILE A 196 21.23 4.08 2.14
N LEU A 197 20.32 3.92 3.10
CA LEU A 197 19.52 2.70 3.28
C LEU A 197 18.59 2.44 2.08
N ILE A 198 17.92 3.47 1.55
CA ILE A 198 17.06 3.35 0.36
C ILE A 198 17.89 2.92 -0.86
N PHE A 199 19.01 3.57 -1.12
CA PHE A 199 19.91 3.19 -2.22
C PHE A 199 20.51 1.80 -2.03
N GLY A 200 20.82 1.42 -0.78
CA GLY A 200 21.28 0.07 -0.45
C GLY A 200 20.23 -1.00 -0.75
N GLY A 201 18.98 -0.78 -0.33
CA GLY A 201 17.85 -1.67 -0.64
C GLY A 201 17.61 -1.80 -2.13
N PHE A 202 17.63 -0.67 -2.86
CA PHE A 202 17.52 -0.67 -4.32
C PHE A 202 18.64 -1.48 -4.99
N PHE A 203 19.89 -1.31 -4.53
CA PHE A 203 21.04 -2.03 -5.09
C PHE A 203 20.94 -3.54 -4.86
N ILE A 204 20.45 -3.98 -3.70
CA ILE A 204 20.21 -5.40 -3.41
C ILE A 204 19.15 -5.99 -4.36
N ILE A 205 18.07 -5.26 -4.64
CA ILE A 205 17.03 -5.70 -5.59
C ILE A 205 17.61 -5.81 -7.01
N VAL A 206 18.42 -4.85 -7.44
CA VAL A 206 19.10 -4.89 -8.74
C VAL A 206 20.08 -6.08 -8.81
N LEU A 207 20.87 -6.33 -7.76
CA LEU A 207 21.80 -7.46 -7.74
C LEU A 207 21.09 -8.82 -7.76
N THR A 208 19.97 -8.95 -7.05
CA THR A 208 19.19 -10.20 -7.00
C THR A 208 18.50 -10.48 -8.33
N SER A 209 17.99 -9.45 -9.02
CA SER A 209 17.40 -9.60 -10.35
C SER A 209 18.44 -9.97 -11.42
N LEU A 210 19.62 -9.35 -11.41
CA LEU A 210 20.73 -9.72 -12.31
C LEU A 210 21.22 -11.16 -12.06
N ARG A 211 21.19 -11.64 -10.81
CA ARG A 211 21.56 -13.03 -10.50
C ARG A 211 20.52 -14.04 -10.99
N HIS A 212 19.25 -13.65 -11.09
CA HIS A 212 18.20 -14.49 -11.63
C HIS A 212 18.30 -14.63 -13.17
N GLU A 213 18.78 -13.61 -13.88
CA GLU A 213 19.02 -13.68 -15.34
C GLU A 213 20.18 -14.60 -15.71
N HIS A 214 21.21 -14.71 -14.87
CA HIS A 214 22.37 -15.58 -15.14
C HIS A 214 22.16 -17.06 -14.74
N ALA A 215 21.06 -17.39 -14.08
CA ALA A 215 20.74 -18.75 -13.63
C ALA A 215 19.80 -19.53 -14.59
N HIS A 216 19.35 -18.89 -15.66
CA HIS A 216 18.56 -19.46 -16.76
C HIS A 216 19.33 -19.39 -18.08
#